data_AF-A0A2E6SGD7-F1
#
_entry.id   AF-A0A2E6SGD7-F1
#
_cell.length_a   1.000
_cell.length_b   1.000
_cell.length_c   1.000
_cell.angle_alpha   90.00
_cell.angle_beta   90.00
_cell.angle_gamma   90.00
#
_symmetry.space_group_name_H-M   'P 1'
#
loop_
_entity.id
_entity.type
_entity.pdbx_description
1 polymer ?
#
loop_
_entity_poly.entity_id
_entity_poly.type
_entity_poly.pdbx_seq_one_letter_code
_entity_poly.pdbx_strand_id
1 'polypeptide(L)'
;MSDPKLFELTEKDKAHYLKLIEKIDPVHSRKITTVLGQKISGMLDGGNLNSVEVALIDEISMLMGILELHSELPESVIKKILFAMTYFVDEYDEIPDVIPDYGYLDDVKVVEWVIDDIRDQIPSIPQS
;
A
#
# COMPACT_ATOMS: atom_id res chain seq x y z
N MET A 1 0.19 5.97 20.36
CA MET A 1 -0.06 4.63 19.78
C MET A 1 -1.49 4.65 19.28
N SER A 2 -1.64 4.72 17.96
CA SER A 2 -2.93 4.64 17.29
C SER A 2 -3.30 3.17 17.13
N ASP A 3 -4.53 2.81 17.45
CA ASP A 3 -5.04 1.46 17.24
C ASP A 3 -5.50 1.34 15.78
N PRO A 4 -4.92 0.43 14.98
CA PRO A 4 -5.35 0.22 13.59
C PRO A 4 -6.83 -0.18 13.46
N LYS A 5 -7.50 -0.60 14.55
CA LYS A 5 -8.95 -0.85 14.57
C LYS A 5 -9.81 0.41 14.53
N LEU A 6 -9.22 1.61 14.54
CA LEU A 6 -9.94 2.87 14.47
C LEU A 6 -10.49 3.18 13.08
N PHE A 7 -10.05 2.45 12.05
CA PHE A 7 -10.50 2.59 10.68
C PHE A 7 -10.78 1.21 10.06
N GLU A 8 -11.85 1.13 9.27
CA GLU A 8 -12.24 -0.08 8.54
C GLU A 8 -12.78 0.30 7.16
N LEU A 9 -12.34 -0.43 6.13
CA LEU A 9 -12.88 -0.24 4.77
C LEU A 9 -14.29 -0.81 4.66
N THR A 10 -15.22 0.03 4.23
CA THR A 10 -16.58 -0.42 3.93
C THR A 10 -16.63 -1.12 2.58
N GLU A 11 -17.71 -1.87 2.34
CA GLU A 11 -17.95 -2.49 1.02
C GLU A 11 -18.11 -1.46 -0.10
N LYS A 12 -18.54 -0.22 0.24
CA LYS A 12 -18.63 0.87 -0.71
C LYS A 12 -17.22 1.34 -1.15
N ASP A 13 -16.30 1.42 -0.21
CA ASP A 13 -14.91 1.86 -0.46
C ASP A 13 -14.20 0.82 -1.32
N LYS A 14 -14.30 -0.47 -0.97
CA LYS A 14 -13.77 -1.57 -1.78
C LYS A 14 -14.35 -1.56 -3.19
N ALA A 15 -15.66 -1.37 -3.35
CA ALA A 15 -16.29 -1.30 -4.67
C ALA A 15 -15.86 -0.06 -5.47
N HIS A 16 -15.52 1.05 -4.80
CA HIS A 16 -14.93 2.22 -5.44
C HIS A 16 -13.49 1.94 -5.88
N TYR A 17 -12.67 1.38 -5.00
CA TYR A 17 -11.27 1.05 -5.25
C TYR A 17 -11.09 0.05 -6.37
N LEU A 18 -11.94 -0.97 -6.47
CA LEU A 18 -11.93 -1.90 -7.61
C LEU A 18 -12.10 -1.17 -8.95
N LYS A 19 -12.94 -0.14 -9.03
CA LYS A 19 -13.10 0.68 -10.25
C LYS A 19 -11.90 1.57 -10.52
N LEU A 20 -11.13 1.96 -9.50
CA LEU A 20 -9.88 2.69 -9.67
C LEU A 20 -8.77 1.75 -10.15
N ILE A 21 -8.66 0.56 -9.56
CA ILE A 21 -7.74 -0.51 -9.94
C ILE A 21 -7.87 -0.86 -11.42
N GLU A 22 -9.09 -0.99 -11.94
CA GLU A 22 -9.34 -1.29 -13.36
C GLU A 22 -8.71 -0.27 -14.33
N LYS A 23 -8.57 0.99 -13.89
CA LYS A 23 -8.05 2.09 -14.70
C LYS A 23 -6.53 2.22 -14.62
N ILE A 24 -5.87 1.49 -13.72
CA ILE A 24 -4.42 1.52 -13.59
C ILE A 24 -3.79 0.94 -14.85
N ASP A 25 -2.80 1.66 -15.38
CA ASP A 25 -1.94 1.19 -16.46
C ASP A 25 -0.59 0.71 -15.86
N PRO A 26 -0.32 -0.61 -15.86
CA PRO A 26 0.90 -1.18 -15.29
C PRO A 26 2.22 -0.65 -15.88
N VAL A 27 2.18 -0.04 -17.07
CA VAL A 27 3.36 0.57 -17.72
C VAL A 27 3.97 1.69 -16.85
N HIS A 28 3.19 2.30 -15.94
CA HIS A 28 3.64 3.37 -15.06
C HIS A 28 4.31 2.90 -13.75
N SER A 29 4.42 1.59 -13.52
CA SER A 29 5.00 0.97 -12.31
C SER A 29 6.37 1.55 -11.91
N ARG A 30 7.27 1.78 -12.87
CA ARG A 30 8.62 2.32 -12.59
C ARG A 30 8.62 3.74 -12.00
N LYS A 31 7.62 4.56 -12.34
CA LYS A 31 7.52 5.91 -11.77
C LYS A 31 7.08 5.84 -10.31
N ILE A 32 6.13 4.95 -10.02
CA ILE A 32 5.60 4.74 -8.66
C ILE A 32 6.71 4.26 -7.71
N THR A 33 7.53 3.28 -8.11
CA THR A 33 8.60 2.77 -7.24
C THR A 33 9.65 3.82 -6.85
N THR A 34 9.93 4.79 -7.74
CA THR A 34 10.86 5.89 -7.45
C THR A 34 10.28 6.84 -6.39
N VAL A 35 9.01 7.22 -6.53
CA VAL A 35 8.34 8.14 -5.59
C VAL A 35 8.15 7.47 -4.22
N LEU A 36 7.82 6.17 -4.22
CA LEU A 36 7.77 5.34 -3.01
C LEU A 36 9.07 5.37 -2.21
N GLY A 37 10.20 5.13 -2.87
CA GLY A 37 11.51 5.16 -2.20
C GLY A 37 11.79 6.52 -1.55
N GLN A 38 11.36 7.62 -2.16
CA GLN A 38 11.47 8.96 -1.60
C GLN A 38 10.57 9.16 -0.37
N LYS A 39 9.30 8.73 -0.45
CA LYS A 39 8.35 8.83 0.68
C LYS A 39 8.85 8.03 1.89
N ILE A 40 9.23 6.77 1.69
CA ILE A 40 9.77 5.91 2.76
C ILE A 40 11.05 6.50 3.36
N SER A 41 11.97 7.00 2.53
CA SER A 41 13.20 7.64 3.04
C SER A 41 12.86 8.87 3.90
N GLY A 42 11.90 9.70 3.48
CA GLY A 42 11.45 10.86 4.25
C GLY A 42 10.84 10.48 5.59
N MET A 43 10.03 9.42 5.62
CA MET A 43 9.47 8.87 6.87
C MET A 43 10.58 8.39 7.83
N LEU A 44 11.57 7.64 7.31
CA LEU A 44 12.69 7.13 8.10
C LEU A 44 13.58 8.27 8.65
N ASP A 45 13.86 9.28 7.83
CA ASP A 45 14.65 10.45 8.21
C ASP A 45 13.98 11.29 9.32
N GLY A 46 12.65 11.23 9.43
CA GLY A 46 11.88 11.87 10.51
C GLY A 46 12.13 11.27 11.90
N GLY A 47 12.61 10.02 11.97
CA GLY A 47 13.15 9.38 13.19
C GLY A 47 12.15 9.00 14.29
N ASN A 48 10.85 9.28 14.14
CA ASN A 48 9.81 9.03 15.14
C ASN A 48 8.63 8.22 14.57
N LEU A 49 8.93 7.08 13.92
CA LEU A 49 7.89 6.22 13.40
C LEU A 49 7.17 5.47 14.52
N ASN A 50 5.84 5.48 14.46
CA ASN A 50 4.99 4.68 15.31
C ASN A 50 4.81 3.26 14.72
N SER A 51 4.18 2.36 15.47
CA SER A 51 4.03 0.96 15.07
C SER A 51 3.19 0.76 13.80
N VAL A 52 2.23 1.65 13.53
CA VAL A 52 1.39 1.61 12.33
C VAL A 52 2.23 1.97 11.10
N GLU A 53 3.01 3.05 11.19
CA GLU A 53 3.89 3.50 10.11
C GLU A 53 4.99 2.47 9.79
N VAL A 54 5.56 1.83 10.81
CA VAL A 54 6.53 0.74 10.61
C VAL A 54 5.89 -0.44 9.88
N ALA A 55 4.72 -0.91 10.33
CA ALA A 55 4.01 -2.01 9.68
C ALA A 55 3.67 -1.69 8.21
N LEU A 56 3.21 -0.46 7.95
CA LEU A 56 2.90 0.01 6.61
C LEU A 56 4.13 -0.02 5.68
N ILE A 57 5.27 0.48 6.16
CA ILE A 57 6.53 0.48 5.39
C ILE A 57 6.96 -0.96 5.09
N ASP A 58 6.85 -1.88 6.05
CA ASP A 58 7.20 -3.29 5.86
C ASP A 58 6.31 -3.96 4.80
N GLU A 59 5.00 -3.75 4.89
CA GLU A 59 4.03 -4.31 3.93
C GLU A 59 4.20 -3.74 2.52
N ILE A 60 4.41 -2.42 2.40
CA ILE A 60 4.71 -1.78 1.12
C ILE A 60 6.01 -2.30 0.53
N SER A 61 7.05 -2.46 1.35
CA SER A 61 8.35 -3.01 0.91
C SER A 61 8.21 -4.45 0.43
N MET A 62 7.38 -5.25 1.08
CA MET A 62 7.04 -6.60 0.64
C MET A 62 6.32 -6.58 -0.72
N LEU A 63 5.33 -5.70 -0.91
CA LEU A 63 4.63 -5.55 -2.19
C LEU A 63 5.57 -5.11 -3.31
N MET A 64 6.55 -4.24 -3.02
CA MET A 64 7.62 -3.88 -3.97
C MET A 64 8.46 -5.11 -4.36
N GLY A 65 8.89 -5.90 -3.37
CA GLY A 65 9.64 -7.13 -3.62
C GLY A 65 8.87 -8.12 -4.51
N ILE A 66 7.55 -8.25 -4.31
CA ILE A 66 6.69 -9.10 -5.14
C ILE A 66 6.71 -8.65 -6.61
N LEU A 67 6.56 -7.35 -6.88
CA LEU A 67 6.61 -6.81 -8.25
C LEU A 67 7.98 -6.98 -8.91
N GLU A 68 9.07 -6.88 -8.15
CA GLU A 68 10.43 -6.99 -8.67
C GLU A 68 10.86 -8.44 -8.93
N LEU A 69 10.45 -9.37 -8.06
CA LEU A 69 10.89 -10.77 -8.11
C LEU A 69 10.01 -11.65 -9.01
N HIS A 70 8.76 -11.25 -9.27
CA HIS A 70 7.80 -12.07 -10.01
C HIS A 70 7.32 -11.35 -11.28
N SER A 71 8.03 -11.58 -12.38
CA SER A 71 7.74 -11.00 -13.69
C SER A 71 6.46 -11.55 -14.36
N GLU A 72 5.98 -12.69 -13.88
CA GLU A 72 4.88 -13.49 -14.42
C GLU A 72 3.56 -13.31 -13.67
N LEU A 73 3.47 -12.31 -12.79
CA LEU A 73 2.24 -12.04 -12.04
C LEU A 73 1.07 -11.73 -12.98
N PRO A 74 -0.16 -12.17 -12.65
CA PRO A 74 -1.35 -11.74 -13.37
C PRO A 74 -1.47 -10.21 -13.37
N GLU A 75 -1.90 -9.64 -14.51
CA GLU A 75 -2.09 -8.18 -14.64
C GLU A 75 -3.02 -7.62 -13.54
N SER A 76 -4.03 -8.40 -13.13
CA SER A 76 -4.92 -8.05 -12.02
C SER A 76 -4.20 -7.88 -10.69
N VAL A 77 -3.22 -8.74 -10.40
CA VAL A 77 -2.38 -8.65 -9.18
C VAL A 77 -1.48 -7.42 -9.27
N ILE A 78 -0.83 -7.22 -10.42
CA ILE A 78 0.04 -6.05 -10.63
C ILE A 78 -0.74 -4.75 -10.40
N LYS A 79 -1.95 -4.62 -10.96
CA LYS A 79 -2.79 -3.43 -10.77
C LYS A 79 -3.17 -3.20 -9.32
N LYS A 80 -3.51 -4.25 -8.57
CA LYS A 80 -3.85 -4.14 -7.14
C LYS A 80 -2.66 -3.69 -6.31
N ILE A 81 -1.47 -4.23 -6.59
CA ILE A 81 -0.24 -3.79 -5.91
C ILE A 81 0.05 -2.32 -6.23
N LEU A 82 -0.01 -1.94 -7.51
CA LEU A 82 0.20 -0.55 -7.92
C LEU A 82 -0.86 0.40 -7.34
N PHE A 83 -2.08 -0.07 -7.11
CA PHE A 83 -3.11 0.70 -6.43
C PHE A 83 -2.71 1.02 -4.99
N ALA A 84 -2.38 0.01 -4.18
CA ALA A 84 -1.94 0.20 -2.80
C ALA A 84 -0.75 1.17 -2.70
N MET A 85 0.22 0.99 -3.61
CA MET A 85 1.39 1.88 -3.72
C MET A 85 1.04 3.32 -4.11
N THR A 86 0.08 3.50 -5.02
CA THR A 86 -0.34 4.85 -5.45
C THR A 86 -1.12 5.54 -4.35
N TYR A 87 -1.98 4.81 -3.66
CA TYR A 87 -2.72 5.29 -2.50
C TYR A 87 -1.75 5.80 -1.44
N PHE A 88 -0.81 4.94 -1.03
CA PHE A 88 0.24 5.33 -0.07
C PHE A 88 1.15 6.45 -0.53
N VAL A 89 1.30 6.74 -1.81
CA VAL A 89 2.12 7.88 -2.25
C VAL A 89 1.36 9.20 -2.18
N ASP A 90 0.02 9.18 -2.16
CA ASP A 90 -0.81 10.37 -2.15
C ASP A 90 -0.94 10.95 -0.74
N GLU A 91 -0.26 12.08 -0.47
CA GLU A 91 -0.32 12.77 0.84
C GLU A 91 -1.70 13.41 1.15
N TYR A 92 -2.63 13.40 0.18
CA TYR A 92 -3.97 13.96 0.28
C TYR A 92 -5.06 12.91 -0.01
N ASP A 93 -4.80 11.67 0.37
CA ASP A 93 -5.73 10.55 0.33
C ASP A 93 -6.96 10.75 1.27
N GLU A 94 -7.61 9.67 1.71
CA GLU A 94 -8.81 9.81 2.53
C GLU A 94 -8.51 10.40 3.91
N ILE A 95 -7.37 10.07 4.51
CA ILE A 95 -6.87 10.67 5.75
C ILE A 95 -5.46 11.24 5.51
N PRO A 96 -5.35 12.54 5.19
CA PRO A 96 -4.07 13.14 4.84
C PRO A 96 -2.94 12.88 5.86
N ASP A 97 -1.74 12.55 5.37
CA ASP A 97 -0.52 12.26 6.16
C ASP A 97 -0.23 13.29 7.27
N VAL A 98 -0.59 14.56 7.04
CA VAL A 98 -0.35 15.66 7.99
C VAL A 98 -1.12 15.49 9.30
N ILE A 99 -2.15 14.63 9.33
CA ILE A 99 -2.94 14.37 10.54
C ILE A 99 -2.11 13.51 11.49
N PRO A 100 -1.63 14.06 12.63
CA PRO A 100 -0.75 13.33 13.55
C PRO A 100 -1.45 12.09 14.06
N ASP A 101 -0.73 10.98 14.20
CA ASP A 101 -1.21 9.69 14.69
C ASP A 101 -2.25 8.98 13.80
N TYR A 102 -2.95 9.65 12.87
CA TYR A 102 -4.06 9.06 12.11
C TYR A 102 -3.85 9.01 10.60
N GLY A 103 -2.96 9.83 10.04
CA GLY A 103 -2.79 10.04 8.59
C GLY A 103 -2.23 8.88 7.78
N TYR A 104 -2.13 7.68 8.36
CA TYR A 104 -1.71 6.44 7.68
C TYR A 104 -2.64 5.26 8.02
N LEU A 105 -3.78 5.51 8.68
CA LEU A 105 -4.66 4.44 9.13
C LEU A 105 -5.42 3.79 7.98
N ASP A 106 -5.88 4.60 7.04
CA ASP A 106 -6.52 4.18 5.79
C ASP A 106 -5.54 3.48 4.87
N ASP A 107 -4.31 3.98 4.73
CA ASP A 107 -3.24 3.30 4.00
C ASP A 107 -3.04 1.85 4.44
N VAL A 108 -2.87 1.64 5.76
CA VAL A 108 -2.71 0.29 6.31
C VAL A 108 -3.90 -0.59 5.94
N LYS A 109 -5.13 -0.07 6.02
CA LYS A 109 -6.32 -0.86 5.66
C LYS A 109 -6.41 -1.15 4.17
N VAL A 110 -5.96 -0.24 3.32
CA VAL A 110 -5.88 -0.46 1.87
C VAL A 110 -4.83 -1.52 1.55
N VAL A 111 -3.65 -1.45 2.17
CA VAL A 111 -2.55 -2.39 1.96
C VAL A 111 -2.91 -3.79 2.49
N GLU A 112 -3.43 -3.90 3.72
CA GLU A 112 -3.95 -5.14 4.30
C GLU A 112 -5.00 -5.79 3.37
N TRP A 113 -5.97 -5.01 2.90
CA TRP A 113 -7.01 -5.50 1.99
C TRP A 113 -6.45 -6.01 0.67
N VAL A 114 -5.47 -5.32 0.09
CA VAL A 114 -4.81 -5.75 -1.15
C VAL A 114 -4.04 -7.04 -0.93
N ILE A 115 -3.26 -7.16 0.16
CA ILE A 115 -2.51 -8.37 0.50
C ILE A 115 -3.46 -9.57 0.66
N ASP A 116 -4.54 -9.39 1.41
CA ASP A 116 -5.54 -10.45 1.64
C ASP A 116 -6.25 -10.90 0.36
N ASP A 117 -6.41 -10.02 -0.62
CA ASP A 117 -7.04 -10.35 -1.90
C ASP A 117 -6.08 -11.06 -2.87
N ILE A 118 -4.78 -10.74 -2.83
CA ILE A 118 -3.79 -11.32 -3.76
C ILE A 118 -3.04 -12.53 -3.20
N ARG A 119 -3.12 -12.82 -1.89
CA ARG A 119 -2.37 -13.89 -1.20
C ARG A 119 -2.35 -15.24 -1.89
N ASP A 120 -3.46 -15.67 -2.50
CA ASP A 120 -3.59 -16.98 -3.13
C ASP A 120 -3.10 -16.98 -4.60
N GLN A 121 -2.75 -15.79 -5.11
CA GLN A 121 -2.28 -15.54 -6.48
C GLN A 121 -0.77 -15.23 -6.53
N ILE A 122 -0.13 -15.05 -5.37
CA ILE A 122 1.29 -14.78 -5.24
C ILE A 122 2.03 -16.02 -4.67
N PRO A 123 3.30 -16.23 -5.04
CA PRO A 123 4.11 -17.29 -4.43
C PRO A 123 4.18 -17.11 -2.92
N SER A 124 4.28 -18.22 -2.16
CA SER A 124 4.28 -18.18 -0.70
C SER A 124 5.33 -17.21 -0.17
N ILE A 125 4.84 -16.11 0.42
CA ILE A 125 5.69 -15.14 1.11
C ILE A 125 6.23 -15.84 2.37
N PRO A 126 7.55 -15.90 2.57
CA PRO A 126 8.09 -16.33 3.85
C PRO A 126 7.66 -15.31 4.90
N GLN A 127 6.83 -15.73 5.87
CA GLN A 127 6.61 -14.94 7.08
C GLN A 127 7.95 -14.88 7.82
N SER A 128 8.51 -13.68 7.97
CA SER A 128 9.71 -13.43 8.77
C SER A 128 9.38 -13.40 10.24
#